data_AF-A0A7V8NPE5-F1
#
_entry.id   AF-A0A7V8NPE5-F1
#
_cell.length_a   1.000
_cell.length_b   1.000
_cell.length_c   1.000
_cell.angle_alpha   90.00
_cell.angle_beta   90.00
_cell.angle_gamma   90.00
#
_symmetry.space_group_name_H-M   'P 1'
#
loop_
_entity.id
_entity.type
_entity.pdbx_description
1 polymer ?
#
loop_
_entity_poly.entity_id
_entity_poly.type
_entity_poly.pdbx_seq_one_letter_code
_entity_poly.pdbx_strand_id
1 'polypeptide(L)'
;MSKALESFWRLQYTLVFPIFVAAREVVRSIVESLPGKLATVEEIDRGRRFGTIIGGLLLAGGGIGLAVTVVLSYGLQLINLERVQPWVVTRAALLNAVVILGLSTAMESLYWVWRELAARGSVEDWAPLPSGQETPIARVAHLSDLHIVGERYGYRMEAGTRGPRGNGPVRKALQQVLAIDESTALDRIIVTGDVTDAGTRAEWAEFLDLLQDYPLRDRISFVPGNHDVNIVDRHNPGRFDLPWSAGQALRRLRTVLALDMIQGDRARVVDRDSGNLGPLLKDYLGESGRADLLRELAEDGTNAGRREMMKVWERIFPLVEAPKRSDPYGLILLDSNARSHFALTNGIGVVSPSQLKALKAVLRSSPPRAWLILLHHPVVEYPVPSISLTDRIGLALVNAPDVLKAITPHASRCLVLHGHRHRDWIGVSRGLLLCSAPSATLGSHGADQYRGSFYIHKITVGAGGNISLITPERVSVFEAADSIGDEVPPL
;
A
#
# COMPACT_ATOMS: atom_id res chain seq x y z
N MET A 1 9.48 21.33 8.33
CA MET A 1 10.54 20.35 8.69
C MET A 1 11.78 20.71 7.88
N SER A 2 12.98 20.74 8.44
CA SER A 2 14.19 21.17 7.70
C SER A 2 14.56 20.13 6.62
N LYS A 3 15.14 20.58 5.49
CA LYS A 3 15.59 19.69 4.39
C LYS A 3 16.53 18.57 4.89
N ALA A 4 17.35 18.85 5.89
CA ALA A 4 18.26 17.87 6.50
C ALA A 4 17.51 16.74 7.22
N LEU A 5 16.46 17.08 7.97
CA LEU A 5 15.64 16.09 8.66
C LEU A 5 14.87 15.22 7.66
N GLU A 6 14.39 15.80 6.56
CA GLU A 6 13.75 15.05 5.48
C GLU A 6 14.73 14.09 4.78
N SER A 7 15.95 14.54 4.47
CA SER A 7 17.00 13.67 3.91
C SER A 7 17.41 12.55 4.87
N PHE A 8 17.46 12.82 6.17
CA PHE A 8 17.73 11.82 7.20
C PHE A 8 16.65 10.73 7.24
N TRP A 9 15.36 11.12 7.30
CA TRP A 9 14.27 10.16 7.25
C TRP A 9 14.23 9.37 5.94
N ARG A 10 14.54 10.02 4.81
CA ARG A 10 14.69 9.32 3.52
C ARG A 10 15.75 8.22 3.63
N LEU A 11 16.96 8.53 4.12
CA LEU A 11 18.02 7.54 4.29
C LEU A 11 17.60 6.39 5.21
N GLN A 12 16.93 6.69 6.32
CA GLN A 12 16.40 5.68 7.24
C GLN A 12 15.44 4.73 6.52
N TYR A 13 14.44 5.24 5.82
CA TYR A 13 13.45 4.41 5.12
C TYR A 13 14.00 3.68 3.89
N THR A 14 15.02 4.23 3.21
CA THR A 14 15.59 3.60 2.00
C THR A 14 16.69 2.58 2.30
N LEU A 15 17.40 2.70 3.42
CA LEU A 15 18.58 1.88 3.71
C LEU A 15 18.47 1.13 5.05
N VAL A 16 18.32 1.86 6.16
CA VAL A 16 18.34 1.27 7.50
C VAL A 16 17.16 0.35 7.72
N PHE A 17 15.97 0.80 7.33
CA PHE A 17 14.74 0.07 7.57
C PHE A 17 14.65 -1.23 6.75
N PRO A 18 14.99 -1.26 5.45
CA PRO A 18 15.07 -2.52 4.71
C PRO A 18 16.09 -3.50 5.30
N ILE A 19 17.25 -3.03 5.77
CA ILE A 19 18.23 -3.87 6.49
C ILE A 19 17.62 -4.42 7.78
N PHE A 20 16.89 -3.58 8.53
CA PHE A 20 16.20 -4.00 9.74
C PHE A 20 15.17 -5.10 9.46
N VAL A 21 14.31 -4.88 8.47
CA VAL A 21 13.30 -5.87 8.04
C VAL A 21 13.98 -7.16 7.57
N ALA A 22 15.05 -7.06 6.78
CA ALA A 22 15.78 -8.22 6.30
C ALA A 22 16.38 -9.04 7.45
N ALA A 23 17.10 -8.41 8.38
CA ALA A 23 17.68 -9.10 9.52
C ALA A 23 16.60 -9.70 10.43
N ARG A 24 15.50 -8.97 10.67
CA ARG A 24 14.34 -9.50 11.41
C ARG A 24 13.77 -10.75 10.75
N GLU A 25 13.50 -10.70 9.46
CA GLU A 25 12.89 -11.83 8.76
C GLU A 25 13.85 -13.01 8.63
N VAL A 26 15.17 -12.78 8.52
CA VAL A 26 16.18 -13.87 8.57
C VAL A 26 16.13 -14.59 9.91
N VAL A 27 16.17 -13.86 11.03
CA VAL A 27 16.06 -14.46 12.37
C VAL A 27 14.75 -15.23 12.51
N ARG A 28 13.66 -14.66 12.00
CA ARG A 28 12.34 -15.30 12.03
C ARG A 28 12.29 -16.57 11.17
N SER A 29 12.86 -16.58 9.96
CA SER A 29 12.94 -17.77 9.12
C SER A 29 13.77 -18.88 9.78
N ILE A 30 14.83 -18.53 10.50
CA ILE A 30 15.60 -19.49 11.31
C ILE A 30 14.71 -20.09 12.40
N VAL A 31 13.97 -19.27 13.16
CA VAL A 31 13.05 -19.73 14.21
C VAL A 31 11.93 -20.62 13.63
N GLU A 32 11.34 -20.24 12.50
CA GLU A 32 10.30 -21.02 11.80
C GLU A 32 10.85 -22.35 11.23
N SER A 33 12.16 -22.44 10.99
CA SER A 33 12.81 -23.67 10.50
C SER A 33 13.19 -24.67 11.60
N LEU A 34 13.09 -24.29 12.88
CA LEU A 34 13.39 -25.18 14.00
C LEU A 34 12.33 -26.29 14.12
N PRO A 35 12.74 -27.55 14.42
CA PRO A 35 11.82 -28.68 14.49
C PRO A 35 10.81 -28.53 15.64
N GLY A 36 9.55 -28.36 15.25
CA GLY A 36 8.39 -28.15 16.12
C GLY A 36 7.34 -27.41 15.29
N LYS A 37 6.31 -28.12 14.80
CA LYS A 37 5.29 -27.51 13.94
C LYS A 37 4.62 -26.38 14.73
N LEU A 38 4.83 -25.12 14.33
CA LEU A 38 3.93 -24.04 14.69
C LEU A 38 2.58 -24.41 14.04
N ALA A 39 1.70 -25.04 14.81
CA ALA A 39 0.48 -25.65 14.30
C ALA A 39 -0.70 -24.68 14.40
N THR A 40 -0.59 -23.70 15.30
CA THR A 40 -1.66 -22.73 15.59
C THR A 40 -1.25 -21.29 15.23
N VAL A 41 -2.24 -20.45 14.95
CA VAL A 41 -2.07 -19.00 14.68
C VAL A 41 -1.33 -18.29 15.82
N GLU A 42 -1.61 -18.66 17.08
CA GLU A 42 -0.96 -18.09 18.27
C GLU A 42 0.53 -18.45 18.38
N GLU A 43 0.89 -19.68 18.01
CA GLU A 43 2.29 -20.12 17.99
C GLU A 43 3.06 -19.37 16.88
N ILE A 44 2.45 -19.25 15.70
CA ILE A 44 3.00 -18.45 14.60
C ILE A 44 3.21 -16.99 15.04
N ASP A 45 2.22 -16.38 15.70
CA ASP A 45 2.35 -15.01 16.22
C ASP A 45 3.48 -14.91 17.25
N ARG A 46 3.54 -15.82 18.24
CA ARG A 46 4.62 -15.84 19.24
C ARG A 46 6.01 -15.97 18.62
N GLY A 47 6.19 -16.84 17.63
CA GLY A 47 7.45 -16.98 16.89
C GLY A 47 7.85 -15.68 16.18
N ARG A 48 6.89 -14.98 15.58
CA ARG A 48 7.10 -13.66 14.94
C ARG A 48 7.58 -12.60 15.92
N ARG A 49 6.93 -12.51 17.08
CA ARG A 49 7.31 -11.54 18.12
C ARG A 49 8.72 -11.81 18.60
N PHE A 50 9.03 -13.07 18.86
CA PHE A 50 10.36 -13.50 19.28
C PHE A 50 11.43 -13.13 18.25
N GLY A 51 11.20 -13.43 16.97
CA GLY A 51 12.11 -13.05 15.89
C GLY A 51 12.31 -11.53 15.77
N THR A 52 11.24 -10.76 15.96
CA THR A 52 11.28 -9.28 15.99
C THR A 52 12.13 -8.74 17.13
N ILE A 53 11.97 -9.30 18.33
CA ILE A 53 12.73 -8.90 19.51
C ILE A 53 14.22 -9.22 19.32
N ILE A 54 14.56 -10.45 18.92
CA ILE A 54 15.97 -10.85 18.74
C ILE A 54 16.63 -10.09 17.59
N GLY A 55 15.97 -9.97 16.44
CA GLY A 55 16.47 -9.20 15.31
C GLY A 55 16.71 -7.73 15.67
N GLY A 56 15.79 -7.11 16.41
CA GLY A 56 15.94 -5.75 16.91
C GLY A 56 17.10 -5.59 17.90
N LEU A 57 17.28 -6.52 18.84
CA LEU A 57 18.40 -6.49 19.78
C LEU A 57 19.76 -6.64 19.07
N LEU A 58 19.86 -7.54 18.08
CA LEU A 58 21.09 -7.75 17.30
C LEU A 58 21.47 -6.49 16.51
N LEU A 59 20.50 -5.85 15.85
CA LEU A 59 20.74 -4.61 15.09
C LEU A 59 21.05 -3.43 16.01
N ALA A 60 20.40 -3.35 17.18
CA ALA A 60 20.72 -2.35 18.18
C ALA A 60 22.17 -2.49 18.66
N GLY A 61 22.58 -3.72 18.99
CA GLY A 61 23.96 -4.03 19.35
C GLY A 61 24.95 -3.69 18.23
N GLY A 62 24.65 -4.06 16.99
CA GLY A 62 25.48 -3.74 15.82
C GLY A 62 25.60 -2.24 15.56
N GLY A 63 24.50 -1.48 15.66
CA GLY A 63 24.50 -0.02 15.50
C GLY A 63 25.31 0.69 16.60
N ILE A 64 25.16 0.27 17.85
CA ILE A 64 25.97 0.77 18.98
C ILE A 64 27.43 0.41 18.76
N GLY A 65 27.75 -0.84 18.42
CA GLY A 65 29.11 -1.31 18.17
C GLY A 65 29.80 -0.53 17.05
N LEU A 66 29.09 -0.26 15.96
CA LEU A 66 29.59 0.57 14.86
C LEU A 66 29.90 2.00 15.33
N ALA A 67 28.96 2.64 16.02
CA ALA A 67 29.14 4.00 16.54
C ALA A 67 30.32 4.08 17.53
N VAL A 68 30.39 3.15 18.49
CA VAL A 68 31.45 3.07 19.49
C VAL A 68 32.81 2.82 18.83
N THR A 69 32.90 1.91 17.87
CA THR A 69 34.15 1.61 17.15
C THR A 69 34.70 2.86 16.45
N VAL A 70 33.84 3.59 15.75
CA VAL A 70 34.24 4.84 15.07
C VAL A 70 34.67 5.91 16.07
N VAL A 71 33.92 6.10 17.15
CA VAL A 71 34.26 7.07 18.20
C VAL A 71 35.57 6.71 18.90
N LEU A 72 35.83 5.44 19.21
CA LEU A 72 37.06 5.01 19.87
C LEU A 72 38.28 5.07 18.94
N SER A 73 38.11 4.72 17.66
CA SER A 73 39.22 4.69 16.69
C SER A 73 39.58 6.08 16.15
N TYR A 74 38.60 6.97 16.00
CA TYR A 74 38.81 8.25 15.33
C TYR A 74 38.44 9.47 16.18
N GLY A 75 37.65 9.31 17.25
CA GLY A 75 37.06 10.42 18.01
C GLY A 75 35.88 11.07 17.28
N LEU A 76 35.07 11.83 18.03
CA LEU A 76 34.07 12.71 17.43
C LEU A 76 34.78 13.85 16.70
N GLN A 77 34.46 14.03 15.43
CA GLN A 77 35.15 15.00 14.59
C GLN A 77 34.51 16.38 14.75
N LEU A 78 35.21 17.30 15.41
CA LEU A 78 34.87 18.71 15.50
C LEU A 78 35.84 19.50 14.63
N ILE A 79 35.32 20.22 13.64
CA ILE A 79 36.16 20.96 12.69
C ILE A 79 36.06 22.44 12.97
N ASN A 80 37.21 23.08 13.21
CA ASN A 80 37.31 24.53 13.27
C ASN A 80 37.32 25.08 11.82
N LEU A 81 36.40 26.00 11.51
CA LEU A 81 36.15 26.53 10.16
C LEU A 81 37.19 27.55 9.68
N GLU A 82 38.18 27.90 10.51
CA GLU A 82 39.18 28.92 10.20
C GLU A 82 40.15 28.53 9.06
N ARG A 83 40.34 27.24 8.77
CA ARG A 83 41.10 26.75 7.59
C ARG A 83 40.42 25.53 6.98
N VAL A 84 39.57 25.76 5.98
CA VAL A 84 38.77 24.70 5.35
C VAL A 84 39.58 23.94 4.30
N GLN A 85 40.06 22.75 4.65
CA GLN A 85 40.49 21.76 3.65
C GLN A 85 39.29 20.86 3.30
N PRO A 86 38.81 20.85 2.04
CA PRO A 86 37.60 20.12 1.65
C PRO A 86 37.62 18.62 2.00
N TRP A 87 38.79 17.98 1.87
CA TRP A 87 38.95 16.56 2.20
C TRP A 87 38.80 16.27 3.70
N VAL A 88 39.37 17.11 4.55
CA VAL A 88 39.27 16.97 6.02
C VAL A 88 37.81 17.11 6.46
N VAL A 89 37.10 18.10 5.89
CA VAL A 89 35.66 18.29 6.12
C VAL A 89 34.85 17.09 5.67
N THR A 90 35.12 16.59 4.46
CA THR A 90 34.40 15.44 3.90
C THR A 90 34.62 14.19 4.74
N ARG A 91 35.87 13.88 5.12
CA ARG A 91 36.20 12.72 5.96
C ARG A 91 35.53 12.80 7.33
N ALA A 92 35.59 13.95 7.98
CA ALA A 92 34.97 14.15 9.28
C ALA A 92 33.45 14.06 9.22
N ALA A 93 32.83 14.62 8.17
CA ALA A 93 31.40 14.49 7.93
C ALA A 93 30.99 13.03 7.73
N LEU A 94 31.76 12.23 6.98
CA LEU A 94 31.50 10.80 6.78
C LEU A 94 31.61 10.01 8.09
N LEU A 95 32.65 10.24 8.90
CA LEU A 95 32.80 9.56 10.19
C LEU A 95 31.66 9.90 11.15
N ASN A 96 31.30 11.18 11.27
CA ASN A 96 30.15 11.59 12.08
C ASN A 96 28.83 11.02 11.53
N ALA A 97 28.67 10.94 10.20
CA ALA A 97 27.50 10.32 9.58
C ALA A 97 27.38 8.83 9.93
N VAL A 98 28.49 8.08 9.98
CA VAL A 98 28.49 6.68 10.42
C VAL A 98 28.07 6.55 11.88
N VAL A 99 28.54 7.43 12.77
CA VAL A 99 28.12 7.45 14.19
C VAL A 99 26.62 7.73 14.31
N ILE A 100 26.12 8.75 13.60
CA ILE A 100 24.69 9.09 13.57
C ILE A 100 23.87 7.91 13.03
N LEU A 101 24.34 7.26 11.96
CA LEU A 101 23.69 6.09 11.38
C LEU A 101 23.64 4.92 12.38
N GLY A 102 24.73 4.65 13.09
CA GLY A 102 24.79 3.60 14.11
C GLY A 102 23.83 3.84 15.28
N LEU A 103 23.85 5.06 15.85
CA LEU A 103 22.97 5.44 16.96
C LEU A 103 21.50 5.47 16.56
N SER A 104 21.19 5.99 15.37
CA SER A 104 19.82 6.00 14.85
C SER A 104 19.29 4.60 14.58
N THR A 105 20.10 3.73 13.98
CA THR A 105 19.76 2.30 13.81
C THR A 105 19.44 1.66 15.15
N ALA A 106 20.24 1.94 16.18
CA ALA A 106 20.02 1.40 17.51
C ALA A 106 18.74 1.91 18.16
N MET A 107 18.50 3.22 18.10
CA MET A 107 17.29 3.83 18.64
C MET A 107 16.02 3.30 17.96
N GLU A 108 16.03 3.21 16.63
CA GLU A 108 14.94 2.61 15.86
C GLU A 108 14.73 1.15 16.27
N SER A 109 15.80 0.35 16.28
CA SER A 109 15.71 -1.08 16.60
C SER A 109 15.15 -1.32 18.02
N LEU A 110 15.57 -0.52 19.00
CA LEU A 110 15.04 -0.56 20.36
C LEU A 110 13.58 -0.09 20.45
N TYR A 111 13.18 0.90 19.65
CA TYR A 111 11.78 1.30 19.54
C TYR A 111 10.90 0.13 19.04
N TRP A 112 11.38 -0.64 18.05
CA TRP A 112 10.68 -1.83 17.56
C TRP A 112 10.58 -2.93 18.62
N VAL A 113 11.66 -3.20 19.35
CA VAL A 113 11.66 -4.16 20.48
C VAL A 113 10.67 -3.74 21.56
N TRP A 114 10.76 -2.49 22.04
CA TRP A 114 9.84 -1.96 23.05
C TRP A 114 8.39 -2.06 22.60
N ARG A 115 8.11 -1.73 21.33
CA ARG A 115 6.75 -1.80 20.79
C ARG A 115 6.24 -3.23 20.72
N GLU A 116 7.07 -4.20 20.35
CA GLU A 116 6.68 -5.61 20.31
C GLU A 116 6.35 -6.14 21.72
N LEU A 117 7.11 -5.69 22.73
CA LEU A 117 6.85 -5.99 24.13
C LEU A 117 5.59 -5.28 24.66
N ALA A 118 5.31 -4.07 24.18
CA ALA A 118 4.11 -3.29 24.55
C ALA A 118 2.84 -3.73 23.80
N ALA A 119 2.99 -4.41 22.66
CA ALA A 119 1.90 -4.83 21.80
C ALA A 119 1.05 -5.93 22.46
N ARG A 120 -0.25 -5.65 22.66
CA ARG A 120 -1.25 -6.64 23.09
C ARG A 120 -2.16 -7.03 21.93
N GLY A 121 -2.61 -8.29 21.88
CA GLY A 121 -3.53 -8.83 20.87
C GLY A 121 -2.84 -9.46 19.66
N SER A 122 -3.35 -10.61 19.23
CA SER A 122 -2.94 -11.40 18.07
C SER A 122 -3.58 -10.88 16.77
N VAL A 123 -3.01 -11.28 15.64
CA VAL A 123 -3.71 -11.26 14.34
C VAL A 123 -4.45 -12.57 14.22
N GLU A 124 -5.76 -12.51 14.08
CA GLU A 124 -6.63 -13.68 14.08
C GLU A 124 -7.42 -13.74 12.77
N ASP A 125 -7.76 -14.95 12.35
CA ASP A 125 -8.71 -15.14 11.27
C ASP A 125 -10.09 -14.66 11.74
N TRP A 126 -10.79 -13.95 10.86
CA TRP A 126 -12.13 -13.48 11.18
C TRP A 126 -13.11 -14.62 11.01
N ALA A 127 -13.92 -14.86 12.04
CA ALA A 127 -15.04 -15.78 11.97
C ALA A 127 -16.35 -14.99 11.80
N PRO A 128 -17.23 -15.41 10.88
CA PRO A 128 -18.54 -14.78 10.75
C PRO A 128 -19.33 -14.94 12.04
N LEU A 129 -20.01 -13.87 12.45
CA LEU A 129 -21.04 -13.98 13.48
C LEU A 129 -22.15 -14.91 12.97
N PRO A 130 -22.73 -15.80 13.80
CA PRO A 130 -23.86 -16.62 13.40
C PRO A 130 -24.93 -15.72 12.82
N SER A 131 -25.33 -16.00 11.58
CA SER A 131 -26.21 -15.16 10.77
C SER A 131 -27.53 -14.89 11.50
N GLY A 132 -27.62 -13.76 12.18
CA GLY A 132 -28.90 -13.14 12.47
C GLY A 132 -29.54 -12.65 11.17
N GLN A 133 -30.84 -12.40 11.17
CA GLN A 133 -31.58 -11.76 10.09
C GLN A 133 -31.18 -10.28 9.89
N GLU A 134 -29.91 -9.92 10.06
CA GLU A 134 -29.44 -8.56 9.86
C GLU A 134 -29.38 -8.25 8.36
N THR A 135 -30.19 -7.30 7.93
CA THR A 135 -30.13 -6.77 6.57
C THR A 135 -28.89 -5.89 6.41
N PRO A 136 -28.03 -6.13 5.39
CA PRO A 136 -26.87 -5.29 5.16
C PRO A 136 -27.31 -3.85 4.86
N ILE A 137 -26.60 -2.89 5.45
CA ILE A 137 -26.82 -1.45 5.20
C ILE A 137 -25.97 -0.99 4.01
N ALA A 138 -24.88 -1.71 3.70
CA ALA A 138 -24.08 -1.46 2.51
C ALA A 138 -23.54 -2.75 1.89
N ARG A 139 -23.44 -2.76 0.56
CA ARG A 139 -22.83 -3.81 -0.26
C ARG A 139 -21.69 -3.20 -1.07
N VAL A 140 -20.48 -3.70 -0.85
CA VAL A 140 -19.27 -3.16 -1.46
C VAL A 140 -18.54 -4.26 -2.24
N ALA A 141 -18.39 -4.09 -3.55
CA ALA A 141 -17.50 -4.92 -4.33
C ALA A 141 -16.04 -4.49 -4.07
N HIS A 142 -15.19 -5.42 -3.64
CA HIS A 142 -13.77 -5.21 -3.39
C HIS A 142 -12.95 -6.04 -4.35
N LEU A 143 -12.48 -5.39 -5.41
CA LEU A 143 -11.52 -5.90 -6.36
C LEU A 143 -10.13 -5.40 -5.96
N SER A 144 -9.10 -6.11 -6.41
CA SER A 144 -7.71 -5.68 -6.27
C SER A 144 -6.87 -6.29 -7.38
N ASP A 145 -5.71 -5.69 -7.61
CA ASP A 145 -4.65 -6.23 -8.45
C ASP A 145 -5.16 -6.66 -9.82
N LEU A 146 -5.75 -5.70 -10.55
CA LEU A 146 -6.31 -5.93 -11.88
C LEU A 146 -5.21 -6.26 -12.89
N HIS A 147 -4.03 -5.65 -12.73
CA HIS A 147 -2.89 -5.75 -13.64
C HIS A 147 -3.32 -5.61 -15.10
N ILE A 148 -3.96 -4.48 -15.44
CA ILE A 148 -4.32 -4.19 -16.84
C ILE A 148 -3.04 -4.09 -17.67
N VAL A 149 -3.09 -4.73 -18.84
CA VAL A 149 -2.03 -4.70 -19.85
C VAL A 149 -2.47 -3.86 -21.05
N GLY A 150 -1.53 -3.22 -21.74
CA GLY A 150 -1.83 -2.34 -22.89
C GLY A 150 -2.14 -3.08 -24.19
N GLU A 151 -1.98 -4.40 -24.23
CA GLU A 151 -2.17 -5.21 -25.43
C GLU A 151 -3.25 -6.28 -25.24
N ARG A 152 -3.96 -6.60 -26.34
CA ARG A 152 -5.02 -7.62 -26.37
C ARG A 152 -4.61 -8.96 -25.76
N TYR A 153 -3.35 -9.37 -25.93
CA TYR A 153 -2.79 -10.62 -25.42
C TYR A 153 -1.55 -10.40 -24.56
N GLY A 154 -1.41 -9.20 -23.96
CA GLY A 154 -0.25 -8.85 -23.13
C GLY A 154 -0.08 -9.82 -21.96
N TYR A 155 1.17 -10.14 -21.64
CA TYR A 155 1.52 -10.88 -20.43
C TYR A 155 1.71 -9.92 -19.26
N ARG A 156 1.47 -10.42 -18.06
CA ARG A 156 1.70 -9.69 -16.80
C ARG A 156 3.08 -10.02 -16.25
N MET A 157 3.73 -9.02 -15.66
CA MET A 157 5.06 -9.15 -15.08
C MET A 157 5.16 -10.34 -14.12
N GLU A 158 4.23 -10.47 -13.18
CA GLU A 158 4.31 -11.47 -12.12
C GLU A 158 4.15 -12.90 -12.60
N ALA A 159 3.21 -13.13 -13.52
CA ALA A 159 2.90 -14.46 -14.01
C ALA A 159 3.82 -14.90 -15.17
N GLY A 160 4.48 -13.94 -15.81
CA GLY A 160 5.20 -14.16 -17.06
C GLY A 160 4.31 -14.83 -18.10
N THR A 161 4.82 -15.87 -18.75
CA THR A 161 4.11 -16.60 -19.80
C THR A 161 3.09 -17.63 -19.31
N ARG A 162 3.00 -17.85 -17.99
CA ARG A 162 2.17 -18.90 -17.37
C ARG A 162 0.79 -18.43 -16.92
N GLY A 163 0.57 -17.12 -16.85
CA GLY A 163 -0.68 -16.53 -16.36
C GLY A 163 -1.69 -16.17 -17.46
N PRO A 164 -2.83 -15.59 -17.04
CA PRO A 164 -3.83 -15.09 -17.97
C PRO A 164 -3.26 -13.95 -18.82
N ARG A 165 -3.62 -13.94 -20.10
CA ARG A 165 -3.21 -12.92 -21.08
C ARG A 165 -4.31 -11.90 -21.29
N GLY A 166 -3.91 -10.67 -21.62
CA GLY A 166 -4.85 -9.61 -21.96
C GLY A 166 -5.78 -9.21 -20.80
N ASN A 167 -6.82 -8.46 -21.13
CA ASN A 167 -7.77 -7.88 -20.18
C ASN A 167 -9.10 -8.65 -20.08
N GLY A 168 -9.17 -9.87 -20.63
CA GLY A 168 -10.36 -10.74 -20.55
C GLY A 168 -10.86 -10.98 -19.12
N PRO A 169 -10.00 -11.37 -18.17
CA PRO A 169 -10.38 -11.53 -16.76
C PRO A 169 -10.98 -10.25 -16.15
N VAL A 170 -10.40 -9.09 -16.42
CA VAL A 170 -10.91 -7.80 -15.91
C VAL A 170 -12.29 -7.49 -16.48
N ARG A 171 -12.50 -7.68 -17.78
CA ARG A 171 -13.83 -7.52 -18.41
C ARG A 171 -14.87 -8.45 -17.80
N LYS A 172 -14.50 -9.71 -17.56
CA LYS A 172 -15.37 -10.70 -16.91
C LYS A 172 -15.69 -10.32 -15.47
N ALA A 173 -14.71 -9.82 -14.71
CA ALA A 173 -14.94 -9.31 -13.36
C ALA A 173 -15.95 -8.15 -13.35
N LEU A 174 -15.79 -7.19 -14.28
CA LEU A 174 -16.73 -6.07 -14.42
C LEU A 174 -18.14 -6.52 -14.84
N GLN A 175 -18.25 -7.56 -15.68
CA GLN A 175 -19.55 -8.18 -16.04
C GLN A 175 -20.21 -8.84 -14.83
N GLN A 176 -19.44 -9.59 -14.03
CA GLN A 176 -19.95 -10.20 -12.79
C GLN A 176 -20.44 -9.13 -11.80
N VAL A 177 -19.69 -8.03 -11.65
CA VAL A 177 -20.11 -6.89 -10.82
C VAL A 177 -21.44 -6.28 -11.31
N LEU A 178 -21.64 -6.14 -12.63
CA LEU A 178 -22.92 -5.66 -13.19
C LEU A 178 -24.07 -6.63 -12.88
N ALA A 179 -23.89 -7.92 -13.13
CA ALA A 179 -24.92 -8.93 -12.87
C ALA A 179 -25.31 -8.96 -11.38
N ILE A 180 -24.33 -8.79 -10.49
CA ILE A 180 -24.58 -8.70 -9.04
C ILE A 180 -25.37 -7.43 -8.70
N ASP A 181 -25.01 -6.27 -9.26
CA ASP A 181 -25.71 -5.01 -9.04
C ASP A 181 -27.17 -5.05 -9.53
N GLU A 182 -27.42 -5.67 -10.68
CA GLU A 182 -28.76 -5.86 -11.24
C GLU A 182 -29.65 -6.70 -10.31
N SER A 183 -29.08 -7.72 -9.67
CA SER A 183 -29.81 -8.55 -8.70
C SER A 183 -30.04 -7.84 -7.38
N THR A 184 -29.04 -7.12 -6.88
CA THR A 184 -29.09 -6.34 -5.63
C THR A 184 -28.00 -5.28 -5.67
N ALA A 185 -28.44 -4.02 -5.74
CA ALA A 185 -27.58 -2.86 -5.94
C ALA A 185 -26.36 -2.83 -4.99
N LEU A 186 -25.21 -2.47 -5.56
CA LEU A 186 -23.95 -2.22 -4.89
C LEU A 186 -23.82 -0.73 -4.59
N ASP A 187 -23.44 -0.39 -3.36
CA ASP A 187 -23.21 1.00 -2.95
C ASP A 187 -21.88 1.53 -3.49
N ARG A 188 -20.86 0.68 -3.52
CA ARG A 188 -19.51 1.02 -3.99
C ARG A 188 -18.81 -0.16 -4.65
N ILE A 189 -17.91 0.19 -5.57
CA ILE A 189 -16.91 -0.70 -6.14
C ILE A 189 -15.55 -0.12 -5.74
N ILE A 190 -14.70 -0.93 -5.14
CA ILE A 190 -13.40 -0.54 -4.61
C ILE A 190 -12.33 -1.34 -5.33
N VAL A 191 -11.26 -0.66 -5.75
CA VAL A 191 -10.04 -1.28 -6.31
C VAL A 191 -8.83 -0.89 -5.45
N THR A 192 -8.24 -1.85 -4.74
CA THR A 192 -7.14 -1.60 -3.78
C THR A 192 -5.75 -1.70 -4.38
N GLY A 193 -5.53 -1.07 -5.53
CA GLY A 193 -4.21 -0.93 -6.16
C GLY A 193 -3.89 -1.97 -7.21
N ASP A 194 -2.72 -1.79 -7.83
CA ASP A 194 -2.23 -2.50 -9.01
C ASP A 194 -3.29 -2.59 -10.10
N VAL A 195 -3.83 -1.42 -10.43
CA VAL A 195 -4.82 -1.25 -11.51
C VAL A 195 -4.16 -1.61 -12.84
N THR A 196 -2.92 -1.16 -13.05
CA THR A 196 -2.11 -1.42 -14.23
C THR A 196 -0.94 -2.35 -13.88
N ASP A 197 -0.42 -3.09 -14.87
CA ASP A 197 0.73 -3.98 -14.65
C ASP A 197 2.07 -3.21 -14.60
N ALA A 198 2.18 -2.06 -15.25
CA ALA A 198 3.42 -1.28 -15.27
C ALA A 198 3.26 0.25 -15.30
N GLY A 199 2.05 0.78 -15.07
CA GLY A 199 1.79 2.21 -15.08
C GLY A 199 2.01 2.89 -16.43
N THR A 200 1.98 2.12 -17.52
CA THR A 200 2.24 2.65 -18.87
C THR A 200 1.05 3.47 -19.38
N ARG A 201 1.29 4.32 -20.38
CA ARG A 201 0.21 5.10 -21.01
C ARG A 201 -0.89 4.20 -21.59
N ALA A 202 -0.51 3.11 -22.26
CA ALA A 202 -1.44 2.20 -22.90
C ALA A 202 -2.32 1.47 -21.87
N GLU A 203 -1.74 1.05 -20.75
CA GLU A 203 -2.49 0.36 -19.68
C GLU A 203 -3.52 1.28 -19.00
N TRP A 204 -3.15 2.54 -18.74
CA TRP A 204 -4.09 3.52 -18.21
C TRP A 204 -5.20 3.86 -19.22
N ALA A 205 -4.88 3.92 -20.52
CA ALA A 205 -5.89 4.13 -21.56
C ALA A 205 -6.89 2.95 -21.58
N GLU A 206 -6.41 1.71 -21.60
CA GLU A 206 -7.26 0.51 -21.53
C GLU A 206 -8.18 0.52 -20.30
N PHE A 207 -7.65 0.89 -19.12
CA PHE A 207 -8.48 1.00 -17.92
C PHE A 207 -9.59 2.06 -18.05
N LEU A 208 -9.24 3.26 -18.53
CA LEU A 208 -10.18 4.36 -18.66
C LEU A 208 -11.24 4.10 -19.74
N ASP A 209 -10.85 3.47 -20.85
CA ASP A 209 -11.72 3.07 -21.96
C ASP A 209 -12.70 1.98 -21.50
N LEU A 210 -12.23 0.98 -20.73
CA LEU A 210 -13.10 -0.03 -20.12
C LEU A 210 -14.18 0.60 -19.22
N LEU A 211 -13.89 1.74 -18.60
CA LEU A 211 -14.80 2.43 -17.70
C LEU A 211 -15.57 3.57 -18.37
N GLN A 212 -15.31 3.91 -19.64
CA GLN A 212 -15.92 5.08 -20.29
C GLN A 212 -17.44 5.00 -20.29
N ASP A 213 -17.98 3.86 -20.70
CA ASP A 213 -19.43 3.59 -20.78
C ASP A 213 -19.91 2.60 -19.70
N TYR A 214 -19.09 2.34 -18.68
CA TYR A 214 -19.44 1.38 -17.64
C TYR A 214 -20.52 1.96 -16.72
N PRO A 215 -21.71 1.34 -16.59
CA PRO A 215 -22.86 1.92 -15.88
C PRO A 215 -22.61 2.28 -14.42
N LEU A 216 -21.65 1.61 -13.77
CA LEU A 216 -21.32 1.80 -12.36
C LEU A 216 -20.05 2.62 -12.14
N ARG A 217 -19.54 3.31 -13.18
CA ARG A 217 -18.32 4.14 -13.11
C ARG A 217 -18.30 5.07 -11.89
N ASP A 218 -19.40 5.78 -11.64
CA ASP A 218 -19.50 6.76 -10.54
C ASP A 218 -19.47 6.13 -9.13
N ARG A 219 -19.60 4.80 -9.05
CA ARG A 219 -19.50 4.02 -7.81
C ARG A 219 -18.08 3.48 -7.56
N ILE A 220 -17.17 3.61 -8.51
CA ILE A 220 -15.79 3.10 -8.42
C ILE A 220 -14.89 4.06 -7.62
N SER A 221 -14.12 3.53 -6.67
CA SER A 221 -13.04 4.25 -5.97
C SER A 221 -11.79 3.38 -5.98
N PHE A 222 -10.61 3.96 -6.19
CA PHE A 222 -9.38 3.19 -6.17
C PHE A 222 -8.22 3.93 -5.51
N VAL A 223 -7.26 3.15 -5.03
CA VAL A 223 -5.97 3.61 -4.54
C VAL A 223 -4.86 3.07 -5.46
N PRO A 224 -3.69 3.74 -5.53
CA PRO A 224 -2.59 3.23 -6.34
C PRO A 224 -1.88 2.05 -5.65
N GLY A 225 -1.44 1.08 -6.45
CA GLY A 225 -0.46 0.08 -6.04
C GLY A 225 0.94 0.36 -6.59
N ASN A 226 1.89 -0.53 -6.32
CA ASN A 226 3.27 -0.34 -6.73
C ASN A 226 3.47 -0.50 -8.23
N HIS A 227 2.67 -1.36 -8.89
CA HIS A 227 2.74 -1.55 -10.33
C HIS A 227 2.35 -0.29 -11.10
N ASP A 228 1.44 0.50 -10.53
CA ASP A 228 0.97 1.76 -11.10
C ASP A 228 2.05 2.85 -11.18
N VAL A 229 3.07 2.80 -10.30
CA VAL A 229 4.02 3.93 -10.10
C VAL A 229 5.50 3.57 -10.16
N ASN A 230 5.88 2.37 -9.72
CA ASN A 230 7.28 1.99 -9.49
C ASN A 230 7.89 1.16 -10.63
N ILE A 231 7.07 0.58 -11.50
CA ILE A 231 7.56 -0.27 -12.59
C ILE A 231 8.12 0.58 -13.72
N VAL A 232 9.38 0.33 -14.05
CA VAL A 232 10.10 1.06 -15.09
C VAL A 232 9.87 0.43 -16.45
N ASP A 233 10.00 -0.89 -16.51
CA ASP A 233 9.87 -1.69 -17.73
C ASP A 233 9.45 -3.11 -17.36
N ARG A 234 8.30 -3.53 -17.89
CA ARG A 234 7.75 -4.84 -17.59
C ARG A 234 8.54 -6.00 -18.19
N HIS A 235 9.24 -5.75 -19.30
CA HIS A 235 10.02 -6.79 -19.99
C HIS A 235 11.45 -6.89 -19.47
N ASN A 236 11.91 -5.85 -18.75
CA ASN A 236 13.24 -5.82 -18.16
C ASN A 236 13.19 -5.28 -16.72
N PRO A 237 12.97 -6.17 -15.72
CA PRO A 237 13.01 -5.80 -14.31
C PRO A 237 14.35 -5.20 -13.87
N GLY A 238 15.44 -5.46 -14.60
CA GLY A 238 16.76 -4.88 -14.31
C GLY A 238 16.90 -3.43 -14.75
N ARG A 239 15.94 -2.87 -15.51
CA ARG A 239 16.00 -1.49 -15.98
C ARG A 239 15.76 -0.53 -14.82
N PHE A 240 16.72 0.34 -14.57
CA PHE A 240 16.64 1.36 -13.53
C PHE A 240 16.13 2.68 -14.10
N ASP A 241 15.41 3.43 -13.27
CA ASP A 241 15.01 4.79 -13.57
C ASP A 241 15.87 5.77 -12.78
N LEU A 242 16.60 6.63 -13.48
CA LEU A 242 17.50 7.59 -12.84
C LEU A 242 16.69 8.61 -12.03
N PRO A 243 17.16 9.06 -10.85
CA PRO A 243 16.41 9.99 -9.99
C PRO A 243 16.03 11.32 -10.65
N TRP A 244 16.72 11.72 -11.72
CA TRP A 244 16.49 12.95 -12.47
C TRP A 244 15.63 12.77 -13.73
N SER A 245 15.24 11.54 -14.07
CA SER A 245 14.41 11.26 -15.23
C SER A 245 12.97 11.78 -15.03
N ALA A 246 12.22 11.89 -16.12
CA ALA A 246 10.79 12.17 -16.08
C ALA A 246 9.92 10.91 -15.85
N GLY A 247 10.49 9.70 -15.91
CA GLY A 247 9.74 8.45 -15.94
C GLY A 247 8.79 8.27 -14.75
N GLN A 248 9.35 8.33 -13.53
CA GLN A 248 8.55 8.19 -12.30
C GLN A 248 7.51 9.33 -12.15
N ALA A 249 7.88 10.56 -12.52
CA ALA A 249 6.96 11.70 -12.46
C ALA A 249 5.78 11.51 -13.43
N LEU A 250 6.04 11.01 -14.64
CA LEU A 250 5.02 10.72 -15.65
C LEU A 250 4.10 9.56 -15.24
N ARG A 251 4.62 8.51 -14.60
CA ARG A 251 3.79 7.42 -14.07
C ARG A 251 2.84 7.93 -12.99
N ARG A 252 3.37 8.68 -12.00
CA ARG A 252 2.55 9.34 -10.97
C ARG A 252 1.50 10.29 -11.57
N LEU A 253 1.87 11.06 -12.59
CA LEU A 253 0.94 11.95 -13.27
C LEU A 253 -0.25 11.17 -13.84
N ARG A 254 0.00 10.07 -14.55
CA ARG A 254 -1.08 9.23 -15.11
C ARG A 254 -1.99 8.68 -14.02
N THR A 255 -1.43 8.18 -12.93
CA THR A 255 -2.19 7.70 -11.78
C THR A 255 -3.06 8.81 -11.18
N VAL A 256 -2.52 10.02 -10.99
CA VAL A 256 -3.27 11.17 -10.45
C VAL A 256 -4.38 11.62 -11.39
N LEU A 257 -4.12 11.65 -12.69
CA LEU A 257 -5.16 11.95 -13.68
C LEU A 257 -6.26 10.90 -13.69
N ALA A 258 -5.92 9.61 -13.57
CA ALA A 258 -6.92 8.55 -13.45
C ALA A 258 -7.74 8.66 -12.16
N LEU A 259 -7.11 9.00 -11.02
CA LEU A 259 -7.83 9.30 -9.77
C LEU A 259 -8.79 10.48 -9.97
N ASP A 260 -8.35 11.54 -10.66
CA ASP A 260 -9.21 12.68 -10.96
C ASP A 260 -10.41 12.30 -11.84
N MET A 261 -10.17 11.55 -12.92
CA MET A 261 -11.20 11.15 -13.87
C MET A 261 -12.26 10.16 -13.33
N ILE A 262 -11.95 9.46 -12.23
CA ILE A 262 -12.85 8.47 -11.62
C ILE A 262 -13.49 8.98 -10.34
N GLN A 263 -12.73 9.70 -9.51
CA GLN A 263 -13.16 10.11 -8.16
C GLN A 263 -12.84 11.58 -7.85
N GLY A 264 -12.39 12.38 -8.82
CA GLY A 264 -11.98 13.77 -8.63
C GLY A 264 -13.08 14.71 -8.14
N ASP A 265 -14.31 14.46 -8.59
CA ASP A 265 -15.51 15.25 -8.26
C ASP A 265 -16.11 14.91 -6.86
N ARG A 266 -15.51 13.95 -6.14
CA ARG A 266 -16.03 13.45 -4.84
C ARG A 266 -14.96 13.28 -3.77
N ALA A 267 -13.75 12.91 -4.16
CA ALA A 267 -12.60 12.81 -3.26
C ALA A 267 -12.06 14.21 -2.95
N ARG A 268 -11.84 14.49 -1.66
CA ARG A 268 -11.28 15.75 -1.17
C ARG A 268 -9.85 15.57 -0.68
N VAL A 269 -9.02 16.57 -0.94
CA VAL A 269 -7.69 16.66 -0.35
C VAL A 269 -7.81 17.13 1.10
N VAL A 270 -7.08 16.52 2.03
CA VAL A 270 -7.11 16.92 3.44
C VAL A 270 -6.12 18.05 3.70
N ASP A 271 -6.55 19.09 4.41
CA ASP A 271 -5.65 20.12 4.89
C ASP A 271 -4.74 19.57 6.02
N ARG A 272 -3.42 19.73 5.88
CA ARG A 272 -2.43 19.06 6.76
C ARG A 272 -2.22 19.74 8.10
N ASP A 273 -2.60 20.99 8.19
CA ASP A 273 -2.41 21.79 9.39
C ASP A 273 -3.63 21.68 10.29
N SER A 274 -4.82 21.83 9.72
CA SER A 274 -6.09 21.73 10.43
C SER A 274 -6.66 20.30 10.50
N GLY A 275 -6.35 19.44 9.53
CA GLY A 275 -6.98 18.12 9.39
C GLY A 275 -8.38 18.15 8.78
N ASN A 276 -8.86 19.32 8.37
CA ASN A 276 -10.17 19.49 7.75
C ASN A 276 -10.15 19.07 6.28
N LEU A 277 -11.34 18.80 5.74
CA LEU A 277 -11.51 18.53 4.31
C LEU A 277 -11.31 19.82 3.52
N GLY A 278 -10.38 19.78 2.57
CA GLY A 278 -10.09 20.86 1.64
C GLY A 278 -10.89 20.74 0.33
N PRO A 279 -10.32 21.26 -0.78
CA PRO A 279 -10.98 21.24 -2.09
C PRO A 279 -11.17 19.81 -2.60
N LEU A 280 -12.05 19.67 -3.60
CA LEU A 280 -12.12 18.45 -4.40
C LEU A 280 -10.76 18.23 -5.10
N LEU A 281 -10.42 16.98 -5.37
CA LEU A 281 -9.17 16.65 -6.07
C LEU A 281 -9.12 17.34 -7.43
N LYS A 282 -10.23 17.41 -8.15
CA LYS A 282 -10.34 18.10 -9.44
C LYS A 282 -10.04 19.59 -9.34
N ASP A 283 -10.63 20.26 -8.36
CA ASP A 283 -10.39 21.69 -8.11
C ASP A 283 -8.93 21.93 -7.72
N TYR A 284 -8.36 21.04 -6.90
CA TYR A 284 -6.95 21.09 -6.53
C TYR A 284 -6.05 20.94 -7.77
N LEU A 285 -6.31 19.99 -8.66
CA LEU A 285 -5.48 19.80 -9.85
C LEU A 285 -5.69 20.91 -10.89
N GLY A 286 -6.89 21.48 -10.95
CA GLY A 286 -7.29 22.54 -11.88
C GLY A 286 -6.82 23.96 -11.52
N GLU A 287 -6.15 24.16 -10.38
CA GLU A 287 -5.63 25.47 -9.98
C GLU A 287 -4.67 26.04 -11.05
N SER A 288 -4.97 27.26 -11.52
CA SER A 288 -4.19 27.96 -12.55
C SER A 288 -2.71 28.01 -12.16
N GLY A 289 -1.81 27.62 -13.06
CA GLY A 289 -0.39 27.43 -12.78
C GLY A 289 0.00 26.00 -12.39
N ARG A 290 -0.77 25.30 -11.53
CA ARG A 290 -0.51 23.87 -11.28
C ARG A 290 -0.87 23.05 -12.51
N ALA A 291 -2.06 23.27 -13.07
CA ALA A 291 -2.52 22.57 -14.27
C ALA A 291 -1.54 22.75 -15.44
N ASP A 292 -0.99 23.95 -15.61
CA ASP A 292 -0.05 24.26 -16.68
C ASP A 292 1.29 23.55 -16.49
N LEU A 293 1.84 23.55 -15.28
CA LEU A 293 3.07 22.81 -14.95
C LEU A 293 2.90 21.28 -15.13
N LEU A 294 1.73 20.73 -14.80
CA LEU A 294 1.45 19.31 -15.02
C LEU A 294 1.28 18.99 -16.51
N ARG A 295 0.73 19.91 -17.30
CA ARG A 295 0.64 19.79 -18.77
C ARG A 295 2.03 19.82 -19.41
N GLU A 296 2.87 20.77 -19.03
CA GLU A 296 4.27 20.84 -19.47
C GLU A 296 5.06 19.57 -19.10
N LEU A 297 4.79 18.96 -17.94
CA LEU A 297 5.37 17.66 -17.60
C LEU A 297 4.92 16.57 -18.59
N ALA A 298 3.64 16.54 -18.95
CA ALA A 298 3.08 15.54 -19.86
C ALA A 298 3.63 15.67 -21.29
N GLU A 299 3.82 16.90 -21.76
CA GLU A 299 4.24 17.23 -23.12
C GLU A 299 5.77 17.10 -23.28
N ASP A 300 6.52 17.79 -22.41
CA ASP A 300 7.97 17.98 -22.58
C ASP A 300 8.82 17.38 -21.45
N GLY A 301 8.18 16.82 -20.41
CA GLY A 301 8.90 16.26 -19.28
C GLY A 301 9.58 17.31 -18.40
N THR A 302 9.10 18.57 -18.37
CA THR A 302 9.84 19.71 -17.80
C THR A 302 10.26 19.57 -16.34
N ASN A 303 11.39 20.18 -15.96
CA ASN A 303 11.89 20.15 -14.58
C ASN A 303 10.89 20.80 -13.59
N ALA A 304 10.21 21.85 -14.02
CA ALA A 304 9.23 22.56 -13.21
C ALA A 304 8.00 21.69 -12.96
N GLY A 305 7.46 21.07 -14.02
CA GLY A 305 6.36 20.12 -13.94
C GLY A 305 6.71 18.90 -13.08
N ARG A 306 7.94 18.34 -13.19
CA ARG A 306 8.40 17.26 -12.31
C ARG A 306 8.35 17.65 -10.84
N ARG A 307 8.84 18.85 -10.50
CA ARG A 307 8.81 19.35 -9.10
C ARG A 307 7.38 19.53 -8.61
N GLU A 308 6.50 20.05 -9.44
CA GLU A 308 5.09 20.24 -9.08
C GLU A 308 4.39 18.90 -8.86
N MET A 309 4.59 17.92 -9.73
CA MET A 309 4.03 16.57 -9.57
C MET A 309 4.47 15.91 -8.25
N MET A 310 5.72 16.12 -7.82
CA MET A 310 6.18 15.62 -6.53
C MET A 310 5.44 16.26 -5.36
N LYS A 311 5.18 17.58 -5.42
CA LYS A 311 4.37 18.27 -4.41
C LYS A 311 2.93 17.76 -4.41
N VAL A 312 2.33 17.60 -5.58
CA VAL A 312 0.97 17.07 -5.74
C VAL A 312 0.86 15.68 -5.13
N TRP A 313 1.74 14.74 -5.51
CA TRP A 313 1.74 13.39 -4.95
C TRP A 313 1.89 13.40 -3.43
N GLU A 314 2.81 14.23 -2.93
CA GLU A 314 2.99 14.38 -1.49
C GLU A 314 1.79 15.02 -0.81
N ARG A 315 0.94 15.82 -1.46
CA ARG A 315 -0.14 16.59 -0.84
C ARG A 315 -1.50 15.91 -0.85
N ILE A 316 -1.84 15.20 -1.94
CA ILE A 316 -3.23 14.74 -2.18
C ILE A 316 -3.68 13.63 -1.21
N PHE A 317 -2.76 12.82 -0.69
CA PHE A 317 -3.10 11.75 0.24
C PHE A 317 -3.01 12.20 1.72
N PRO A 318 -3.93 11.74 2.60
CA PRO A 318 -5.06 10.87 2.28
C PRO A 318 -6.12 11.65 1.48
N LEU A 319 -6.71 10.99 0.49
CA LEU A 319 -7.93 11.47 -0.14
C LEU A 319 -9.11 10.99 0.70
N VAL A 320 -10.13 11.83 0.87
CA VAL A 320 -11.29 11.51 1.69
C VAL A 320 -12.57 11.73 0.90
N GLU A 321 -13.38 10.69 0.78
CA GLU A 321 -14.77 10.80 0.36
C GLU A 321 -15.62 10.81 1.61
N ALA A 322 -16.02 12.02 2.01
CA ALA A 322 -16.85 12.18 3.18
C ALA A 322 -18.22 11.53 2.95
N PRO A 323 -18.78 10.82 3.94
CA PRO A 323 -20.12 10.28 3.84
C PRO A 323 -21.11 11.42 3.62
N LYS A 324 -21.98 11.34 2.60
CA LYS A 324 -23.14 12.23 2.51
C LYS A 324 -24.02 12.01 3.74
N ARG A 325 -24.98 12.91 3.99
CA ARG A 325 -25.84 12.85 5.19
C ARG A 325 -26.64 11.54 5.29
N SER A 326 -26.93 10.90 4.15
CA SER A 326 -27.59 9.60 4.00
C SER A 326 -26.65 8.41 4.03
N ASP A 327 -25.34 8.63 3.86
CA ASP A 327 -24.41 7.53 3.59
C ASP A 327 -23.95 6.89 4.91
N PRO A 328 -23.97 5.55 5.01
CA PRO A 328 -23.64 4.85 6.24
C PRO A 328 -22.15 4.90 6.60
N TYR A 329 -21.26 5.17 5.64
CA TYR A 329 -19.81 5.21 5.82
C TYR A 329 -19.12 6.20 4.88
N GLY A 330 -17.92 6.64 5.25
CA GLY A 330 -17.00 7.38 4.37
C GLY A 330 -15.83 6.53 3.88
N LEU A 331 -15.09 7.03 2.90
CA LEU A 331 -13.85 6.41 2.42
C LEU A 331 -12.64 7.26 2.77
N ILE A 332 -11.56 6.60 3.22
CA ILE A 332 -10.23 7.20 3.37
C ILE A 332 -9.26 6.43 2.49
N LEU A 333 -8.66 7.11 1.53
CA LEU A 333 -7.82 6.52 0.49
C LEU A 333 -6.37 6.90 0.75
N LEU A 334 -5.54 5.89 1.03
CA LEU A 334 -4.14 6.05 1.40
C LEU A 334 -3.23 5.66 0.24
N ASP A 335 -2.17 6.45 0.04
CA ASP A 335 -1.02 6.00 -0.74
C ASP A 335 -0.08 5.26 0.21
N SER A 336 0.16 3.99 -0.13
CA SER A 336 1.02 3.09 0.63
C SER A 336 2.31 2.75 -0.11
N ASN A 337 2.63 3.41 -1.24
CA ASN A 337 3.77 3.07 -2.07
C ASN A 337 5.06 3.73 -1.59
N ALA A 338 6.11 2.94 -1.35
CA ALA A 338 7.45 3.53 -1.18
C ALA A 338 7.96 4.07 -2.52
N ARG A 339 8.74 5.15 -2.45
CA ARG A 339 9.44 5.65 -3.63
C ARG A 339 10.53 4.66 -3.99
N SER A 340 10.38 4.01 -5.14
CA SER A 340 11.37 3.08 -5.64
C SER A 340 11.89 3.48 -7.03
N HIS A 341 13.16 3.18 -7.25
CA HIS A 341 13.86 3.29 -8.54
C HIS A 341 14.42 1.92 -9.00
N PHE A 342 14.16 0.86 -8.24
CA PHE A 342 14.74 -0.47 -8.42
C PHE A 342 13.67 -1.54 -8.29
N ALA A 343 13.63 -2.50 -9.21
CA ALA A 343 12.64 -3.58 -9.17
C ALA A 343 12.68 -4.40 -7.86
N LEU A 344 13.83 -4.57 -7.23
CA LEU A 344 13.91 -5.31 -5.95
C LEU A 344 13.13 -4.63 -4.80
N THR A 345 12.91 -3.33 -4.90
CA THR A 345 12.26 -2.53 -3.85
C THR A 345 10.93 -1.95 -4.32
N ASN A 346 10.42 -2.39 -5.47
CA ASN A 346 9.23 -1.81 -6.09
C ASN A 346 7.97 -2.02 -5.25
N GLY A 347 7.80 -3.20 -4.65
CA GLY A 347 6.65 -3.59 -3.83
C GLY A 347 6.79 -3.25 -2.35
N ILE A 348 7.82 -2.49 -1.96
CA ILE A 348 7.93 -2.03 -0.58
C ILE A 348 6.91 -0.91 -0.36
N GLY A 349 6.13 -1.02 0.71
CA GLY A 349 5.14 -0.04 1.08
C GLY A 349 5.62 0.92 2.17
N VAL A 350 5.14 2.17 2.14
CA VAL A 350 5.24 3.14 3.24
C VAL A 350 4.06 4.11 3.20
N VAL A 351 3.52 4.46 4.37
CA VAL A 351 2.55 5.56 4.51
C VAL A 351 3.28 6.76 5.13
N SER A 352 3.40 7.88 4.40
CA SER A 352 4.22 9.00 4.89
C SER A 352 3.75 9.57 6.25
N PRO A 353 4.65 10.09 7.11
CA PRO A 353 4.27 10.68 8.39
C PRO A 353 3.24 11.81 8.27
N SER A 354 3.32 12.62 7.21
CA SER A 354 2.34 13.66 6.92
C SER A 354 0.96 13.09 6.59
N GLN A 355 0.90 11.97 5.86
CA GLN A 355 -0.34 11.27 5.57
C GLN A 355 -0.95 10.69 6.86
N LEU A 356 -0.13 10.09 7.73
CA LEU A 356 -0.56 9.58 9.03
C LEU A 356 -1.06 10.69 9.97
N LYS A 357 -0.44 11.87 9.97
CA LYS A 357 -0.91 13.03 10.73
C LYS A 357 -2.31 13.45 10.27
N ALA A 358 -2.51 13.55 8.95
CA ALA A 358 -3.80 13.88 8.36
C ALA A 358 -4.86 12.81 8.65
N LEU A 359 -4.53 11.52 8.49
CA LEU A 359 -5.41 10.39 8.85
C LEU A 359 -5.91 10.49 10.30
N LYS A 360 -4.99 10.70 11.25
CA LYS A 360 -5.34 10.86 12.68
C LYS A 360 -6.26 12.05 12.90
N ALA A 361 -6.03 13.15 12.20
CA ALA A 361 -6.84 14.36 12.33
C ALA A 361 -8.26 14.15 11.76
N VAL A 362 -8.39 13.52 10.59
CA VAL A 362 -9.68 13.15 9.99
C VAL A 362 -10.46 12.22 10.91
N LEU A 363 -9.83 11.15 11.41
CA LEU A 363 -10.50 10.21 12.30
C LEU A 363 -10.95 10.89 13.60
N ARG A 364 -10.13 11.75 14.21
CA ARG A 364 -10.50 12.44 15.46
C ARG A 364 -11.58 13.50 15.31
N SER A 365 -11.57 14.25 14.21
CA SER A 365 -12.50 15.36 13.97
C SER A 365 -13.85 14.91 13.43
N SER A 366 -13.91 13.70 12.86
CA SER A 366 -15.15 13.16 12.31
C SER A 366 -16.13 12.77 13.42
N PRO A 367 -17.44 13.08 13.26
CA PRO A 367 -18.48 12.48 14.09
C PRO A 367 -18.38 10.95 14.11
N PRO A 368 -18.99 10.26 15.08
CA PRO A 368 -18.96 8.79 15.18
C PRO A 368 -19.67 8.15 13.97
N ARG A 369 -18.89 7.97 12.91
CA ARG A 369 -19.26 7.43 11.60
C ARG A 369 -18.27 6.34 11.21
N ALA A 370 -18.78 5.37 10.44
CA ALA A 370 -17.99 4.28 9.90
C ALA A 370 -17.06 4.77 8.77
N TRP A 371 -15.88 4.16 8.67
CA TRP A 371 -14.87 4.46 7.66
C TRP A 371 -14.36 3.18 7.02
N LEU A 372 -14.37 3.13 5.70
CA LEU A 372 -13.58 2.17 4.94
C LEU A 372 -12.25 2.83 4.60
N ILE A 373 -11.15 2.20 5.02
CA ILE A 373 -9.80 2.70 4.81
C ILE A 373 -9.15 1.82 3.73
N LEU A 374 -8.86 2.44 2.59
CA LEU A 374 -8.30 1.78 1.42
C LEU A 374 -6.79 2.03 1.37
N LEU A 375 -6.02 0.96 1.19
CA LEU A 375 -4.62 1.03 0.83
C LEU A 375 -4.23 -0.24 0.07
N HIS A 376 -3.11 -0.23 -0.63
CA HIS A 376 -2.69 -1.39 -1.40
C HIS A 376 -1.95 -2.42 -0.54
N HIS A 377 -0.92 -2.00 0.20
CA HIS A 377 -0.08 -2.92 0.96
C HIS A 377 -0.77 -3.39 2.27
N PRO A 378 -0.58 -4.66 2.67
CA PRO A 378 -1.17 -5.18 3.90
C PRO A 378 -0.59 -4.51 5.15
N VAL A 379 -1.46 -4.22 6.13
CA VAL A 379 -1.09 -3.60 7.43
C VAL A 379 -0.72 -4.61 8.52
N VAL A 380 -0.83 -5.90 8.22
CA VAL A 380 -0.42 -7.00 9.09
C VAL A 380 0.21 -8.11 8.24
N GLU A 381 1.02 -8.94 8.87
CA GLU A 381 1.50 -10.17 8.24
C GLU A 381 0.43 -11.27 8.42
N TYR A 382 -0.04 -11.87 7.33
CA TYR A 382 -1.06 -12.94 7.39
C TYR A 382 -0.61 -14.09 8.30
N PRO A 383 -1.46 -14.67 9.15
CA PRO A 383 -1.10 -15.72 10.11
C PRO A 383 -0.94 -17.11 9.47
N VAL A 384 -0.37 -17.18 8.26
CA VAL A 384 -0.21 -18.41 7.48
C VAL A 384 1.27 -18.80 7.38
N PRO A 385 1.59 -20.11 7.38
CA PRO A 385 2.93 -20.59 7.10
C PRO A 385 3.30 -20.30 5.63
N SER A 386 4.59 -20.40 5.28
CA SER A 386 5.11 -20.47 3.90
C SER A 386 5.13 -19.20 3.02
N ILE A 387 4.99 -17.99 3.56
CA ILE A 387 5.32 -16.77 2.80
C ILE A 387 6.85 -16.71 2.62
N SER A 388 7.35 -16.55 1.39
CA SER A 388 8.79 -16.54 1.10
C SER A 388 9.48 -15.36 1.78
N LEU A 389 10.75 -15.51 2.16
CA LEU A 389 11.54 -14.45 2.79
C LEU A 389 11.62 -13.19 1.90
N THR A 390 11.77 -13.39 0.59
CA THR A 390 11.75 -12.33 -0.42
C THR A 390 10.43 -11.55 -0.40
N ASP A 391 9.28 -12.21 -0.30
CA ASP A 391 7.99 -11.53 -0.26
C ASP A 391 7.79 -10.79 1.07
N ARG A 392 8.23 -11.38 2.19
CA ARG A 392 8.12 -10.74 3.52
C ARG A 392 8.95 -9.48 3.65
N ILE A 393 10.03 -9.35 2.88
CA ILE A 393 10.90 -8.17 2.89
C ILE A 393 10.50 -7.20 1.77
N GLY A 394 10.34 -7.72 0.55
CA GLY A 394 10.13 -6.93 -0.66
C GLY A 394 8.71 -6.44 -0.88
N LEU A 395 7.71 -7.06 -0.23
CA LEU A 395 6.27 -6.79 -0.38
C LEU A 395 5.62 -6.31 0.95
N ALA A 396 6.41 -5.71 1.84
CA ALA A 396 5.97 -5.31 3.17
C ALA A 396 5.68 -3.81 3.25
N LEU A 397 4.64 -3.46 3.99
CA LEU A 397 4.42 -2.10 4.47
C LEU A 397 5.33 -1.83 5.67
N VAL A 398 6.44 -1.16 5.41
CA VAL A 398 7.54 -0.87 6.35
C VAL A 398 7.01 -0.31 7.67
N ASN A 399 6.16 0.72 7.62
CA ASN A 399 5.63 1.38 8.80
C ASN A 399 4.17 0.98 9.10
N ALA A 400 3.76 -0.24 8.74
CA ALA A 400 2.44 -0.78 9.06
C ALA A 400 2.03 -0.60 10.54
N PRO A 401 2.91 -0.75 11.53
CA PRO A 401 2.55 -0.53 12.93
C PRO A 401 2.17 0.92 13.26
N ASP A 402 2.74 1.91 12.57
CA ASP A 402 2.35 3.31 12.75
C ASP A 402 0.97 3.59 12.15
N VAL A 403 0.64 2.89 11.05
CA VAL A 403 -0.70 2.88 10.45
C VAL A 403 -1.70 2.25 11.41
N LEU A 404 -1.42 1.04 11.92
CA LEU A 404 -2.26 0.38 12.92
C LEU A 404 -2.45 1.27 14.16
N LYS A 405 -1.39 1.85 14.71
CA LYS A 405 -1.46 2.78 15.85
C LYS A 405 -2.33 4.01 15.56
N ALA A 406 -2.40 4.47 14.31
CA ALA A 406 -3.26 5.57 13.91
C ALA A 406 -4.76 5.17 13.88
N ILE A 407 -5.06 3.92 13.52
CA ILE A 407 -6.43 3.45 13.27
C ILE A 407 -7.03 2.74 14.49
N THR A 408 -6.26 1.94 15.25
CA THR A 408 -6.75 1.13 16.37
C THR A 408 -7.58 1.90 17.42
N PRO A 409 -7.29 3.17 17.78
CA PRO A 409 -8.17 3.94 18.68
C PRO A 409 -9.60 4.14 18.17
N HIS A 410 -9.83 3.84 16.90
CA HIS A 410 -11.10 3.97 16.19
C HIS A 410 -11.53 2.65 15.54
N ALA A 411 -10.97 1.52 15.98
CA ALA A 411 -11.16 0.20 15.37
C ALA A 411 -12.63 -0.18 15.21
N SER A 412 -13.48 0.11 16.20
CA SER A 412 -14.90 -0.26 16.18
C SER A 412 -15.69 0.34 15.02
N ARG A 413 -15.18 1.41 14.39
CA ARG A 413 -15.83 2.13 13.28
C ARG A 413 -14.96 2.17 12.02
N CYS A 414 -13.91 1.35 11.95
CA CYS A 414 -13.03 1.30 10.79
C CYS A 414 -12.94 -0.12 10.24
N LEU A 415 -12.89 -0.23 8.91
CA LEU A 415 -12.59 -1.46 8.19
C LEU A 415 -11.51 -1.15 7.17
N VAL A 416 -10.45 -1.95 7.15
CA VAL A 416 -9.32 -1.76 6.23
C VAL A 416 -9.44 -2.73 5.06
N LEU A 417 -9.41 -2.19 3.84
CA LEU A 417 -9.42 -2.94 2.58
C LEU A 417 -8.05 -2.83 1.92
N HIS A 418 -7.46 -3.97 1.55
CA HIS A 418 -6.17 -3.99 0.86
C HIS A 418 -5.99 -5.20 -0.08
N GLY A 419 -4.86 -5.24 -0.78
CA GLY A 419 -4.51 -6.26 -1.77
C GLY A 419 -3.02 -6.62 -1.76
N HIS A 420 -2.35 -6.44 -2.91
CA HIS A 420 -0.89 -6.51 -3.13
C HIS A 420 -0.26 -7.90 -3.12
N ARG A 421 -0.70 -8.78 -2.21
CA ARG A 421 -0.09 -10.12 -2.05
C ARG A 421 -0.89 -11.23 -2.69
N HIS A 422 -1.97 -10.93 -3.42
CA HIS A 422 -2.83 -11.91 -4.08
C HIS A 422 -3.25 -13.03 -3.11
N ARG A 423 -3.71 -12.62 -1.92
CA ARG A 423 -4.13 -13.55 -0.87
C ARG A 423 -5.55 -13.28 -0.47
N ASP A 424 -6.34 -14.32 -0.57
CA ASP A 424 -7.66 -14.38 0.02
C ASP A 424 -7.54 -14.51 1.55
N TRP A 425 -7.85 -13.43 2.27
CA TRP A 425 -7.81 -13.44 3.73
C TRP A 425 -8.65 -12.32 4.34
N ILE A 426 -9.39 -12.66 5.40
CA ILE A 426 -10.08 -11.68 6.25
C ILE A 426 -9.72 -11.99 7.69
N GLY A 427 -9.30 -10.97 8.43
CA GLY A 427 -8.89 -11.11 9.80
C GLY A 427 -9.17 -9.92 10.67
N VAL A 428 -8.81 -10.08 11.93
CA VAL A 428 -8.97 -9.05 12.96
C VAL A 428 -7.63 -8.83 13.65
N SER A 429 -7.30 -7.57 13.90
CA SER A 429 -6.22 -7.21 14.81
C SER A 429 -6.67 -6.11 15.75
N ARG A 430 -6.68 -6.39 17.06
CA ARG A 430 -7.12 -5.42 18.09
C ARG A 430 -8.51 -4.83 17.83
N GLY A 431 -9.44 -5.66 17.37
CA GLY A 431 -10.81 -5.26 17.02
C GLY A 431 -10.94 -4.52 15.68
N LEU A 432 -9.85 -4.31 14.93
CA LEU A 432 -9.88 -3.72 13.59
C LEU A 432 -10.06 -4.83 12.56
N LEU A 433 -11.10 -4.71 11.72
CA LEU A 433 -11.34 -5.61 10.60
C LEU A 433 -10.39 -5.31 9.44
N LEU A 434 -9.76 -6.34 8.90
CA LEU A 434 -8.78 -6.29 7.82
C LEU A 434 -9.21 -7.27 6.72
N CYS A 435 -9.50 -6.77 5.52
CA CYS A 435 -9.91 -7.59 4.38
C CYS A 435 -8.88 -7.48 3.26
N SER A 436 -8.20 -8.58 2.99
CA SER A 436 -7.35 -8.77 1.82
C SER A 436 -8.18 -9.33 0.67
N ALA A 437 -8.19 -8.63 -0.46
CA ALA A 437 -8.75 -9.19 -1.69
C ALA A 437 -7.72 -10.09 -2.40
N PRO A 438 -8.17 -11.22 -2.98
CA PRO A 438 -7.38 -11.89 -4.02
C PRO A 438 -7.30 -11.00 -5.27
N SER A 439 -6.38 -11.33 -6.19
CA SER A 439 -6.33 -10.64 -7.48
C SER A 439 -7.55 -10.98 -8.32
N ALA A 440 -8.19 -9.97 -8.88
CA ALA A 440 -9.28 -10.14 -9.85
C ALA A 440 -8.80 -10.82 -11.14
N THR A 441 -7.49 -10.85 -11.39
CA THR A 441 -6.92 -11.48 -12.58
C THR A 441 -6.07 -12.71 -12.26
N LEU A 442 -5.12 -12.56 -11.34
CA LEU A 442 -4.14 -13.59 -10.99
C LEU A 442 -4.64 -14.54 -9.90
N GLY A 443 -5.81 -14.29 -9.33
CA GLY A 443 -6.42 -15.13 -8.29
C GLY A 443 -5.72 -15.03 -6.94
N SER A 444 -5.80 -16.10 -6.15
CA SER A 444 -5.08 -16.23 -4.89
C SER A 444 -3.97 -17.27 -5.03
N HIS A 445 -2.85 -17.09 -4.32
CA HIS A 445 -1.82 -18.13 -4.25
C HIS A 445 -2.40 -19.48 -3.81
N GLY A 446 -1.83 -20.57 -4.34
CA GLY A 446 -2.27 -21.94 -4.06
C GLY A 446 -3.18 -22.49 -5.15
N ALA A 447 -4.28 -23.14 -4.77
CA ALA A 447 -5.18 -23.81 -5.70
C ALA A 447 -5.91 -22.87 -6.68
N ASP A 448 -6.01 -21.59 -6.32
CA ASP A 448 -6.71 -20.56 -7.09
C ASP A 448 -5.77 -19.68 -7.92
N GLN A 449 -4.52 -20.11 -8.10
CA GLN A 449 -3.55 -19.35 -8.89
C GLN A 449 -4.04 -19.25 -10.34
N TYR A 450 -4.04 -18.02 -10.87
CA TYR A 450 -4.57 -17.64 -12.19
C TYR A 450 -6.08 -17.80 -12.35
N ARG A 451 -6.81 -18.00 -11.25
CA ARG A 451 -8.28 -18.00 -11.21
C ARG A 451 -8.74 -16.74 -10.49
N GLY A 452 -8.95 -15.69 -11.28
CA GLY A 452 -9.41 -14.39 -10.78
C GLY A 452 -10.64 -14.50 -9.88
N SER A 453 -10.65 -13.75 -8.78
CA SER A 453 -11.81 -13.65 -7.89
C SER A 453 -11.83 -12.30 -7.16
N PHE A 454 -12.97 -11.93 -6.60
CA PHE A 454 -13.13 -10.72 -5.79
C PHE A 454 -14.18 -10.93 -4.71
N TYR A 455 -14.36 -9.95 -3.83
CA TYR A 455 -15.32 -10.02 -2.73
C TYR A 455 -16.49 -9.06 -2.90
N ILE A 456 -17.68 -9.50 -2.48
CA ILE A 456 -18.80 -8.63 -2.10
C ILE A 456 -18.90 -8.61 -0.58
N HIS A 457 -18.52 -7.49 0.02
CA HIS A 457 -18.66 -7.26 1.46
C HIS A 457 -20.05 -6.77 1.78
N LYS A 458 -20.71 -7.43 2.72
CA LYS A 458 -22.02 -7.06 3.28
C LYS A 458 -21.77 -6.42 4.63
N ILE A 459 -21.96 -5.11 4.73
CA ILE A 459 -21.55 -4.30 5.87
C ILE A 459 -22.79 -3.84 6.65
N THR A 460 -22.73 -3.95 7.97
CA THR A 460 -23.70 -3.31 8.88
C THR A 460 -23.03 -2.15 9.61
N VAL A 461 -23.80 -1.09 9.85
CA VAL A 461 -23.36 0.08 10.60
C VAL A 461 -24.35 0.34 11.74
N GLY A 462 -23.92 0.08 12.97
CA GLY A 462 -24.71 0.26 14.17
C GLY A 462 -24.73 1.71 14.68
N ALA A 463 -25.45 1.93 15.78
CA ALA A 463 -25.45 3.21 16.49
C ALA A 463 -24.02 3.64 16.85
N GLY A 464 -23.68 4.91 16.63
CA GLY A 464 -22.33 5.44 16.84
C GLY A 464 -21.32 5.07 15.74
N GLY A 465 -21.78 4.57 14.59
CA GLY A 465 -20.93 4.28 13.44
C GLY A 465 -20.11 3.00 13.57
N ASN A 466 -20.49 2.09 14.48
CA ASN A 466 -19.79 0.83 14.65
C ASN A 466 -19.98 -0.04 13.41
N ILE A 467 -18.89 -0.54 12.85
CA ILE A 467 -18.88 -1.33 11.61
C ILE A 467 -18.71 -2.81 11.91
N SER A 468 -19.50 -3.63 11.24
CA SER A 468 -19.40 -5.09 11.28
C SER A 468 -19.56 -5.67 9.87
N LEU A 469 -19.02 -6.86 9.67
CA LEU A 469 -19.21 -7.64 8.44
C LEU A 469 -20.21 -8.76 8.67
N ILE A 470 -21.14 -8.91 7.74
CA ILE A 470 -21.86 -10.16 7.50
C ILE A 470 -20.94 -11.03 6.63
N THR A 471 -21.12 -12.36 6.69
CA THR A 471 -20.39 -13.32 5.85
C THR A 471 -20.24 -12.79 4.42
N PRO A 472 -19.02 -12.47 3.98
CA PRO A 472 -18.77 -11.90 2.68
C PRO A 472 -18.93 -12.99 1.62
N GLU A 473 -19.25 -12.54 0.41
CA GLU A 473 -19.46 -13.43 -0.73
C GLU A 473 -18.25 -13.33 -1.65
N ARG A 474 -17.55 -14.45 -1.83
CA ARG A 474 -16.45 -14.54 -2.78
C ARG A 474 -16.99 -14.90 -4.16
N VAL A 475 -16.64 -14.11 -5.16
CA VAL A 475 -17.11 -14.27 -6.53
C VAL A 475 -15.93 -14.67 -7.41
N SER A 476 -16.07 -15.80 -8.10
CA SER A 476 -15.13 -16.22 -9.15
C SER A 476 -15.36 -15.41 -10.42
N VAL A 477 -14.28 -14.96 -11.06
CA VAL A 477 -14.37 -14.19 -12.31
C VAL A 477 -14.80 -15.05 -13.49
N PHE A 478 -14.40 -16.32 -13.49
CA PHE A 478 -14.80 -17.32 -14.47
C PHE A 478 -15.71 -18.36 -13.78
N GLU A 479 -16.76 -18.77 -14.47
CA GLU A 479 -17.61 -19.86 -13.97
C GLU A 479 -16.88 -21.21 -14.10
N ALA A 480 -17.32 -22.22 -13.34
CA ALA A 480 -16.71 -23.55 -13.40
C ALA A 480 -16.79 -24.20 -14.81
N ALA A 481 -17.76 -23.77 -15.63
CA ALA A 481 -17.94 -24.20 -17.01
C ALA A 481 -17.01 -23.48 -18.01
N ASP A 482 -16.44 -22.32 -17.62
CA ASP A 482 -15.53 -21.53 -18.46
C ASP A 482 -14.07 -22.04 -18.37
N SER A 483 -13.83 -23.30 -17.98
CA SER A 483 -12.49 -23.81 -17.67
C SER A 483 -11.53 -23.66 -18.86
N ILE A 484 -10.66 -22.64 -18.77
CA ILE A 484 -9.36 -22.44 -19.42
C ILE A 484 -9.13 -23.37 -20.63
N GLY A 485 -9.79 -23.08 -21.74
CA GLY A 485 -9.74 -23.91 -22.95
C GLY A 485 -9.86 -23.15 -24.27
N ASP A 486 -10.79 -22.19 -24.38
CA ASP A 486 -11.27 -21.82 -25.73
C ASP A 486 -10.89 -20.41 -26.24
N GLU A 487 -10.02 -19.66 -25.55
CA GLU A 487 -9.48 -18.38 -26.06
C GLU A 487 -7.95 -18.36 -26.24
N VAL A 488 -7.31 -19.53 -26.30
CA VAL A 488 -5.91 -19.64 -26.73
C VAL A 488 -5.91 -20.10 -28.18
N PRO A 489 -5.66 -19.23 -29.18
CA PRO A 489 -5.35 -19.72 -30.52
C PRO A 489 -4.12 -20.65 -30.40
N PRO A 490 -4.14 -21.87 -30.96
CA PRO A 490 -2.92 -22.64 -31.09
C PRO A 490 -1.92 -21.81 -31.92
N LEU A 491 -0.66 -21.83 -31.48
CA LEU A 491 0.46 -21.20 -32.18
C LEU A 491 0.67 -21.79 -33.57
#